data_AF-W7B1X0-F1
#
_entry.id   AF-W7B1X0-F1
#
_cell.length_a   1.000
_cell.length_b   1.000
_cell.length_c   1.000
_cell.angle_alpha   90.00
_cell.angle_beta   90.00
_cell.angle_gamma   90.00
#
_symmetry.space_group_name_H-M   'P 1'
#
loop_
_entity.id
_entity.type
_entity.pdbx_description
1 polymer ?
#
loop_
_entity_poly.entity_id
_entity_poly.type
_entity_poly.pdbx_seq_one_letter_code
_entity_poly.pdbx_strand_id
1 'polypeptide(L)'
;MSSFQDYFALDIKDRINHPFQSGFDTVYMDMQLALEKQKNDDTFFKTMASFFLTEFQKDIEANIDKLTVASDIPPDLLTYIYAANLGAIMYWSQQMTEPADWAQMDTLFKAVLPVKIDL
;
A
#
# COMPACT_ATOMS: atom_id res chain seq x y z
N MET A 1 6.75 -14.67 -11.85
CA MET A 1 5.79 -15.11 -10.83
C MET A 1 6.15 -14.36 -9.57
N SER A 2 5.27 -13.52 -9.05
CA SER A 2 5.20 -12.10 -9.43
C SER A 2 5.66 -11.26 -8.23
N SER A 3 6.34 -10.15 -8.46
CA SER A 3 6.84 -9.24 -7.43
C SER A 3 5.77 -8.77 -6.42
N PHE A 4 4.50 -8.80 -6.83
CA PHE A 4 3.37 -8.62 -5.93
C PHE A 4 3.12 -9.79 -4.98
N GLN A 5 3.31 -11.04 -5.41
CA GLN A 5 3.24 -12.20 -4.50
C GLN A 5 4.34 -12.11 -3.42
N ASP A 6 5.54 -11.65 -3.79
CA ASP A 6 6.63 -11.46 -2.84
C ASP A 6 6.33 -10.32 -1.85
N TYR A 7 5.66 -9.25 -2.31
CA TYR A 7 5.12 -8.24 -1.42
C TYR A 7 4.12 -8.84 -0.42
N PHE A 8 3.07 -9.52 -0.90
CA PHE A 8 2.04 -10.09 -0.02
C PHE A 8 2.55 -11.23 0.88
N ALA A 9 3.72 -11.80 0.59
CA ALA A 9 4.41 -12.74 1.48
C ALA A 9 5.12 -12.09 2.67
N LEU A 10 5.33 -10.76 2.66
CA LEU A 10 5.88 -10.02 3.80
C LEU A 10 4.91 -10.04 4.98
N ASP A 11 5.47 -9.89 6.19
CA ASP A 11 4.68 -9.72 7.41
C ASP A 11 3.69 -8.56 7.24
N ILE A 12 2.43 -8.79 7.61
CA ILE A 12 1.37 -7.79 7.50
C ILE A 12 1.70 -6.55 8.34
N LYS A 13 2.45 -6.70 9.44
CA LYS A 13 2.93 -5.58 10.27
C LYS A 13 3.85 -4.67 9.48
N ASP A 14 4.75 -5.23 8.69
CA ASP A 14 5.68 -4.45 7.87
C ASP A 14 4.91 -3.72 6.76
N ARG A 15 3.98 -4.40 6.10
CA ARG A 15 3.19 -3.77 5.02
C ARG A 15 2.21 -2.71 5.49
N ILE A 16 1.63 -2.86 6.67
CA ILE A 16 0.72 -1.85 7.24
C ILE A 16 1.49 -0.62 7.72
N ASN A 17 2.64 -0.84 8.37
CA ASN A 17 3.42 0.26 8.93
C ASN A 17 4.35 0.92 7.90
N HIS A 18 4.86 0.15 6.95
CA HIS A 18 5.88 0.57 5.99
C HIS A 18 5.51 0.25 4.53
N PRO A 19 4.27 0.55 4.08
CA PRO A 19 3.79 0.13 2.76
C PRO A 19 4.65 0.65 1.60
N PHE A 20 5.27 1.83 1.73
CA PHE A 20 6.09 2.40 0.67
C PHE A 20 7.46 1.77 0.61
N GLN A 21 8.15 1.62 1.75
CA GLN A 21 9.45 0.93 1.78
C GLN A 21 9.28 -0.55 1.37
N SER A 22 8.31 -1.26 1.94
CA SER A 22 8.02 -2.65 1.57
C SER A 22 7.66 -2.79 0.09
N GLY A 23 6.84 -1.88 -0.46
CA GLY A 23 6.47 -1.90 -1.87
C GLY A 23 7.64 -1.58 -2.80
N PHE A 24 8.55 -0.70 -2.39
CA PHE A 24 9.76 -0.40 -3.16
C PHE A 24 10.69 -1.61 -3.24
N ASP A 25 10.96 -2.23 -2.09
CA ASP A 25 11.92 -3.32 -1.96
C ASP A 25 11.48 -4.58 -2.71
N THR A 26 10.18 -4.81 -2.86
CA THR A 26 9.65 -6.04 -3.49
C THR A 26 8.97 -5.83 -4.84
N VAL A 27 8.23 -4.74 -5.05
CA VAL A 27 7.44 -4.52 -6.28
C VAL A 27 8.16 -3.60 -7.25
N TYR A 28 8.62 -2.44 -6.75
CA TYR A 28 9.11 -1.39 -7.63
C TYR A 28 10.39 -1.79 -8.37
N MET A 29 11.38 -2.37 -7.68
CA MET A 29 12.65 -2.75 -8.33
C MET A 29 12.44 -3.73 -9.50
N ASP A 30 11.55 -4.70 -9.32
CA ASP A 30 11.27 -5.72 -10.34
C ASP A 30 10.37 -5.20 -11.47
N MET A 31 9.48 -4.25 -11.15
CA MET A 31 8.48 -3.74 -12.09
C MET A 31 8.88 -2.42 -12.74
N GLN A 32 9.98 -1.78 -12.33
CA GLN A 32 10.33 -0.41 -12.74
C GLN A 32 10.27 -0.22 -14.26
N LEU A 33 10.86 -1.15 -15.02
CA LEU A 33 10.84 -1.09 -16.49
C LEU A 33 9.43 -1.21 -17.08
N ALA A 34 8.55 -2.01 -16.46
CA ALA A 34 7.16 -2.14 -16.90
C ALA A 34 6.36 -0.89 -16.53
N LEU A 35 6.53 -0.37 -15.32
CA LEU A 35 5.90 0.87 -14.84
C LEU A 35 6.26 2.06 -15.74
N GLU A 36 7.53 2.21 -16.11
CA GLU A 36 7.97 3.28 -17.00
C GLU A 36 7.41 3.15 -18.41
N LYS A 37 7.35 1.93 -18.96
CA LYS A 37 6.79 1.68 -20.30
C LYS A 37 5.28 1.90 -20.34
N GLN A 38 4.59 1.59 -19.25
CA GLN A 38 3.12 1.63 -19.16
C GLN A 38 2.59 2.87 -18.44
N LYS A 39 3.43 3.90 -18.20
CA LYS A 39 3.07 5.08 -17.41
C LYS A 39 1.87 5.88 -17.92
N ASN A 40 1.49 5.71 -19.19
CA ASN A 40 0.34 6.35 -19.82
C ASN A 40 -0.80 5.36 -20.13
N ASP A 41 -0.70 4.11 -19.69
CA ASP A 41 -1.76 3.11 -19.85
C ASP A 41 -2.64 3.07 -18.59
N ASP A 42 -3.74 3.81 -18.64
CA ASP A 42 -4.73 3.84 -17.57
C ASP A 42 -5.28 2.45 -17.21
N THR A 43 -5.36 1.53 -18.19
CA THR A 43 -5.88 0.18 -17.97
C THR A 43 -4.88 -0.64 -17.15
N PHE A 44 -3.59 -0.48 -17.42
CA PHE A 44 -2.53 -1.11 -16.65
C PHE A 44 -2.59 -0.70 -15.17
N PHE A 45 -2.66 0.61 -14.87
CA PHE A 45 -2.76 1.09 -13.48
C PHE A 45 -4.04 0.66 -12.80
N LYS A 46 -5.19 0.71 -13.48
CA LYS A 46 -6.46 0.22 -12.92
C LYS A 46 -6.40 -1.27 -12.58
N THR A 47 -5.75 -2.06 -13.42
CA THR A 47 -5.59 -3.50 -13.20
C THR A 47 -4.69 -3.78 -11.99
N MET A 48 -3.54 -3.10 -11.90
CA MET A 48 -2.66 -3.22 -10.73
C MET A 48 -3.34 -2.78 -9.44
N ALA A 49 -4.06 -1.65 -9.45
CA ALA A 49 -4.78 -1.16 -8.29
C ALA A 49 -5.87 -2.14 -7.83
N SER A 50 -6.63 -2.70 -8.77
CA SER A 50 -7.66 -3.70 -8.49
C SER A 50 -7.07 -4.98 -7.89
N PHE A 51 -5.95 -5.45 -8.44
CA PHE A 51 -5.23 -6.60 -7.92
C PHE A 51 -4.73 -6.36 -6.48
N PHE A 52 -4.05 -5.23 -6.26
CA PHE A 52 -3.54 -4.84 -4.94
C PHE A 52 -4.67 -4.76 -3.91
N LEU A 53 -5.78 -4.11 -4.24
CA LEU A 53 -6.96 -4.01 -3.37
C LEU A 53 -7.50 -5.38 -2.99
N THR A 54 -7.62 -6.28 -3.97
CA THR A 54 -8.17 -7.63 -3.77
C THR A 54 -7.29 -8.45 -2.83
N GLU A 55 -5.97 -8.46 -3.05
CA GLU A 55 -5.05 -9.22 -2.21
C GLU A 55 -4.92 -8.59 -0.81
N PHE A 56 -4.90 -7.26 -0.71
CA PHE A 56 -4.82 -6.59 0.57
C PHE A 56 -6.08 -6.80 1.41
N GLN A 57 -7.27 -6.81 0.78
CA GLN A 57 -8.50 -7.13 1.48
C GLN A 57 -8.46 -8.53 2.10
N LYS A 58 -7.99 -9.54 1.35
CA LYS A 58 -7.85 -10.91 1.87
C LYS A 58 -6.92 -10.96 3.08
N ASP A 59 -5.83 -10.21 3.04
CA ASP A 59 -4.87 -10.18 4.15
C ASP A 59 -5.42 -9.50 5.40
N ILE A 60 -6.16 -8.39 5.25
CA ILE A 60 -6.84 -7.75 6.36
C ILE A 60 -7.86 -8.71 6.97
N GLU A 61 -8.68 -9.36 6.15
CA GLU A 61 -9.67 -10.35 6.61
C GLU A 61 -9.00 -11.53 7.34
N ALA A 62 -7.87 -12.03 6.83
CA ALA A 62 -7.13 -13.15 7.42
C ALA A 62 -6.39 -12.80 8.73
N ASN A 63 -6.19 -11.52 9.02
CA ASN A 63 -5.45 -11.04 10.19
C ASN A 63 -6.25 -10.05 11.05
N ILE A 64 -7.56 -9.96 10.84
CA ILE A 64 -8.42 -8.96 11.51
C ILE A 64 -8.37 -9.08 13.04
N ASP A 65 -8.14 -10.30 13.54
CA ASP A 65 -7.96 -10.63 14.95
C ASP A 65 -6.69 -10.02 15.57
N LYS A 66 -5.72 -9.66 14.74
CA LYS A 66 -4.44 -9.02 15.14
C LYS A 66 -4.46 -7.50 15.00
N LEU A 67 -5.52 -6.93 14.41
CA LEU A 67 -5.61 -5.50 14.15
C LEU A 67 -6.45 -4.82 15.22
N THR A 68 -5.93 -3.73 15.79
CA THR A 68 -6.71 -2.86 16.67
C THR A 68 -7.30 -1.74 15.83
N VAL A 69 -8.55 -1.94 15.40
CA VAL A 69 -9.33 -0.96 14.65
C VAL A 69 -10.36 -0.35 15.60
N ALA A 70 -10.64 0.94 15.45
CA ALA A 70 -11.77 1.56 16.14
C ALA A 70 -13.05 0.76 15.81
N SER A 71 -13.85 0.43 16.83
CA SER A 71 -15.05 -0.42 16.71
C SER A 71 -16.07 0.07 15.69
N ASP A 72 -15.96 1.34 15.30
CA ASP A 72 -16.91 2.05 14.47
C ASP A 72 -16.56 1.98 12.97
N ILE A 73 -15.42 1.37 12.62
CA ILE A 73 -14.94 1.24 11.25
C ILE A 73 -15.13 -0.20 10.77
N PRO A 74 -15.98 -0.44 9.75
CA PRO A 74 -16.11 -1.75 9.12
C PRO A 74 -14.76 -2.25 8.54
N PRO A 75 -14.43 -3.56 8.67
CA PRO A 75 -13.18 -4.10 8.15
C PRO A 75 -12.97 -3.93 6.64
N ASP A 76 -14.05 -3.99 5.84
CA ASP A 76 -14.01 -3.78 4.40
C ASP A 76 -13.68 -2.33 4.03
N LEU A 77 -14.26 -1.36 4.77
CA LEU A 77 -13.96 0.06 4.63
C LEU A 77 -12.47 0.36 4.88
N LEU A 78 -11.83 -0.42 5.75
CA LEU A 78 -10.42 -0.24 6.07
C LEU A 78 -9.51 -0.34 4.85
N THR A 79 -9.74 -1.34 4.00
CA THR A 79 -8.97 -1.55 2.76
C THR A 79 -9.05 -0.32 1.85
N TYR A 80 -10.24 0.27 1.72
CA TYR A 80 -10.45 1.49 0.92
C TYR A 80 -9.73 2.70 1.52
N ILE A 81 -9.78 2.88 2.85
CA ILE A 81 -9.08 3.97 3.53
C ILE A 81 -7.56 3.85 3.31
N TYR A 82 -7.01 2.64 3.47
CA TYR A 82 -5.59 2.37 3.24
C TYR A 82 -5.19 2.71 1.80
N ALA A 83 -5.90 2.17 0.80
CA ALA A 83 -5.56 2.40 -0.59
C ALA A 83 -5.71 3.88 -0.99
N ALA A 84 -6.73 4.57 -0.48
CA ALA A 84 -6.91 6.01 -0.70
C ALA A 84 -5.74 6.81 -0.12
N ASN A 85 -5.30 6.51 1.10
CA ASN A 85 -4.17 7.17 1.73
C ASN A 85 -2.84 6.88 0.99
N LEU A 86 -2.61 5.64 0.54
CA LEU A 86 -1.44 5.31 -0.28
C LEU A 86 -1.40 6.13 -1.56
N GLY A 87 -2.51 6.12 -2.31
CA GLY A 87 -2.64 6.87 -3.56
C GLY A 87 -2.46 8.37 -3.37
N ALA A 88 -3.06 8.94 -2.32
CA ALA A 88 -2.95 10.37 -2.01
C ALA A 88 -1.50 10.78 -1.70
N ILE A 89 -0.78 10.01 -0.88
CA ILE A 89 0.61 10.30 -0.53
C ILE A 89 1.55 10.12 -1.73
N MET A 90 1.37 9.08 -2.55
CA MET A 90 2.13 8.92 -3.80
C MET A 90 1.90 10.09 -4.75
N TYR A 91 0.64 10.46 -4.97
CA TYR A 91 0.31 11.57 -5.85
C TYR A 91 0.91 12.88 -5.34
N TRP A 92 0.77 13.17 -4.05
CA TRP A 92 1.35 14.36 -3.42
C TRP A 92 2.88 14.40 -3.57
N SER A 93 3.58 13.29 -3.30
CA SER A 93 5.04 13.19 -3.46
C SER A 93 5.49 13.51 -4.89
N GLN A 94 4.75 13.04 -5.90
CA GLN A 94 5.03 13.31 -7.31
C GLN A 94 4.81 14.78 -7.73
N GLN A 95 4.08 15.58 -6.96
CA GLN A 95 3.91 17.00 -7.24
C GLN A 95 5.06 17.88 -6.70
N MET A 96 5.96 17.32 -5.90
CA MET A 96 7.06 18.06 -5.29
C MET A 96 8.21 18.27 -6.29
N THR A 97 8.97 19.36 -6.12
CA THR A 97 10.21 19.60 -6.90
C THR A 97 11.22 18.47 -6.69
N GLU A 98 11.32 17.99 -5.46
CA GLU A 98 12.05 16.78 -5.09
C GLU A 98 11.04 15.84 -4.41
N PRO A 99 10.69 14.70 -5.02
CA PRO A 99 9.77 13.74 -4.42
C PRO A 99 10.24 13.29 -3.03
N ALA A 100 9.28 13.14 -2.11
CA ALA A 100 9.55 12.58 -0.79
C ALA A 100 10.12 11.17 -0.91
N ASP A 101 11.07 10.83 -0.04
CA ASP A 101 11.58 9.46 0.03
C ASP A 101 10.55 8.51 0.66
N TRP A 102 10.77 7.19 0.47
CA TRP A 102 9.83 6.17 0.93
C TRP A 102 9.63 6.17 2.46
N ALA A 103 10.67 6.45 3.23
CA ALA A 103 10.59 6.47 4.69
C ALA A 103 9.79 7.68 5.21
N GLN A 104 9.92 8.83 4.53
CA GLN A 104 9.11 10.01 4.79
C GLN A 104 7.64 9.75 4.46
N MET A 105 7.36 9.09 3.33
CA MET A 105 6.00 8.72 2.95
C MET A 105 5.38 7.73 3.94
N ASP A 106 6.14 6.76 4.44
CA ASP A 106 5.68 5.84 5.50
C ASP A 106 5.37 6.58 6.81
N THR A 107 6.19 7.58 7.16
CA THR A 107 5.95 8.43 8.34
C THR A 107 4.62 9.18 8.22
N LEU A 108 4.33 9.75 7.05
CA LEU A 108 3.07 10.43 6.78
C LEU A 108 1.89 9.46 6.80
N PHE A 109 2.05 8.27 6.23
CA PHE A 109 1.02 7.24 6.21
C PHE A 109 0.61 6.83 7.63
N LYS A 110 1.58 6.51 8.49
CA LYS A 110 1.33 6.17 9.89
C LYS A 110 0.57 7.27 10.64
N ALA A 111 0.85 8.54 10.33
CA ALA A 111 0.21 9.67 11.00
C ALA A 111 -1.29 9.81 10.66
N VAL A 112 -1.71 9.34 9.48
CA VAL A 112 -3.11 9.44 9.00
C VAL A 112 -3.90 8.14 9.13
N LEU A 113 -3.24 7.05 9.57
CA LEU A 113 -3.89 5.76 9.72
C LEU A 113 -4.83 5.73 10.94
N PRO A 114 -6.08 5.27 10.77
CA PRO A 114 -7.01 5.06 11.88
C PRO A 114 -6.77 3.74 12.63
N VAL A 115 -5.75 2.96 12.26
CA VAL A 115 -5.46 1.63 12.81
C VAL A 115 -4.16 1.64 13.57
N LYS A 116 -4.16 0.98 14.73
CA LYS A 116 -2.93 0.64 15.46
C LYS A 116 -2.75 -0.86 15.42
N ILE A 117 -1.51 -1.30 15.23
CA ILE A 117 -1.13 -2.69 15.45
C ILE A 117 -0.48 -2.72 16.83
N ASP A 118 -1.22 -3.22 17.83
CA ASP A 118 -0.68 -3.49 19.16
C ASP A 118 0.02 -4.85 19.14
N LEU A 119 1.34 -4.84 18.88
CA LEU A 119 2.26 -5.97 19.10
C LEU A 119 3.66 -5.46 19.47
#